data_AF-A0A6I1VZY0-F1
#
_entry.id   AF-A0A6I1VZY0-F1
#
_cell.length_a   1.000
_cell.length_b   1.000
_cell.length_c   1.000
_cell.angle_alpha   90.00
_cell.angle_beta   90.00
_cell.angle_gamma   90.00
#
_symmetry.space_group_name_H-M   'P 1'
#
loop_
_entity.id
_entity.type
_entity.pdbx_description
1 polymer ?
#
loop_
_entity_poly.entity_id
_entity_poly.type
_entity_poly.pdbx_seq_one_letter_code
_entity_poly.pdbx_strand_id
1 'polypeptide(L)'
;CHSAPADQFDAQHGATLAKLKAIRPVGASELNNGDNRCLLPLTLDELARAYAAHPQARLLAGGTDLALEVTQLHRSLPVMIALGQIAELKRIERFADRLEVGAAVTLVDIYQTLNAEYPD
;
A
#
# COMPACT_ATOMS: atom_id res chain seq x y z
N CYS A 1 29.19 -14.82 -26.20
CA CYS A 1 27.84 -14.45 -25.72
C CYS A 1 27.96 -13.25 -24.79
N HIS A 2 28.06 -12.02 -25.31
CA HIS A 2 28.18 -10.81 -24.51
C HIS A 2 27.24 -9.75 -25.10
N SER A 3 26.50 -9.07 -24.22
CA SER A 3 25.54 -7.97 -24.44
C SER A 3 24.29 -8.28 -25.27
N ALA A 4 23.13 -8.29 -24.61
CA ALA A 4 21.84 -8.11 -25.27
C ALA A 4 21.83 -6.71 -25.92
N PRO A 5 21.36 -6.56 -27.18
CA PRO A 5 21.25 -5.26 -27.81
C PRO A 5 20.22 -4.41 -27.06
N ALA A 6 20.55 -3.14 -26.80
CA ALA A 6 19.65 -2.21 -26.14
C ALA A 6 18.35 -2.07 -26.96
N ASP A 7 17.22 -2.35 -26.34
CA ASP A 7 15.92 -2.33 -26.99
C ASP A 7 15.18 -0.99 -26.76
N GLN A 8 13.93 -0.91 -27.23
CA GLN A 8 13.11 0.29 -27.07
C GLN A 8 12.81 0.63 -25.61
N PHE A 9 12.76 -0.36 -24.70
CA PHE A 9 12.54 -0.14 -23.28
C PHE A 9 13.77 0.48 -22.62
N ASP A 10 14.97 0.01 -22.96
CA ASP A 10 16.22 0.60 -22.49
C ASP A 10 16.33 2.08 -22.92
N ALA A 11 16.00 2.36 -24.19
CA ALA A 11 16.04 3.71 -24.74
C ALA A 11 15.04 4.67 -24.07
N GLN A 12 13.87 4.17 -23.65
CA GLN A 12 12.80 4.99 -23.06
C GLN A 12 12.80 5.01 -21.53
N HIS A 13 13.66 4.22 -20.88
CA HIS A 13 13.67 3.99 -19.43
C HIS A 13 13.60 5.29 -18.61
N GLY A 14 14.47 6.26 -18.89
CA GLY A 14 14.50 7.54 -18.16
C GLY A 14 13.23 8.37 -18.30
N ALA A 15 12.68 8.45 -19.52
CA ALA A 15 11.45 9.19 -19.80
C ALA A 15 10.23 8.52 -19.14
N THR A 16 10.16 7.19 -19.17
CA THR A 16 9.10 6.41 -18.52
C THR A 16 9.14 6.58 -17.00
N LEU A 17 10.32 6.50 -16.38
CA LEU A 17 10.47 6.75 -14.94
C LEU A 17 10.03 8.16 -14.55
N ALA A 18 10.40 9.18 -15.34
CA ALA A 18 9.98 10.55 -15.08
C ALA A 18 8.45 10.69 -15.13
N LYS A 19 7.81 10.09 -16.15
CA LYS A 19 6.34 10.07 -16.27
C LYS A 19 5.67 9.37 -15.09
N LEU A 20 6.15 8.19 -14.71
CA LEU A 20 5.58 7.43 -13.58
C LEU A 20 5.72 8.19 -12.26
N LYS A 21 6.87 8.81 -12.00
CA LYS A 21 7.09 9.63 -10.78
C LYS A 21 6.25 10.91 -10.74
N ALA A 22 5.82 11.41 -11.90
CA ALA A 22 4.93 12.56 -12.00
C ALA A 22 3.47 12.20 -11.69
N ILE A 23 3.08 10.92 -11.82
CA ILE A 23 1.75 10.46 -11.42
C ILE A 23 1.70 10.44 -9.89
N ARG A 24 1.05 11.44 -9.32
CA ARG A 24 0.80 11.53 -7.88
C ARG A 24 -0.69 11.59 -7.63
N PRO A 25 -1.18 10.90 -6.58
CA PRO A 25 -2.56 11.10 -6.15
C PRO A 25 -2.71 12.55 -5.65
N VAL A 26 -3.78 13.21 -6.09
CA VAL A 26 -4.05 14.63 -5.80
C VAL A 26 -5.09 14.78 -4.66
N GLY A 27 -5.57 13.68 -4.11
CA GLY A 27 -6.53 13.62 -3.01
C GLY A 27 -7.08 12.22 -2.82
N ALA A 28 -7.94 12.04 -1.81
CA ALA A 28 -8.71 10.81 -1.68
C ALA A 28 -9.51 10.53 -2.95
N SER A 29 -9.51 9.28 -3.38
CA SER A 29 -10.19 8.83 -4.60
C SER A 29 -10.89 7.50 -4.38
N GLU A 30 -11.66 7.06 -5.36
CA GLU A 30 -12.38 5.80 -5.32
C GLU A 30 -12.20 5.06 -6.65
N LEU A 31 -11.95 3.76 -6.57
CA LEU A 31 -12.15 2.84 -7.69
C LEU A 31 -13.52 2.19 -7.56
N ASN A 32 -14.28 2.18 -8.64
CA ASN A 32 -15.63 1.63 -8.66
C ASN A 32 -15.84 0.83 -9.96
N ASN A 33 -16.32 -0.41 -9.83
CA ASN A 33 -16.63 -1.27 -10.97
C ASN A 33 -18.13 -1.66 -11.05
N GLY A 34 -19.00 -0.93 -10.35
CA GLY A 34 -20.41 -1.25 -10.18
C GLY A 34 -20.67 -1.84 -8.80
N ASP A 35 -20.40 -3.13 -8.64
CA ASP A 35 -20.72 -3.87 -7.42
C ASP A 35 -19.67 -3.72 -6.31
N ASN A 36 -18.42 -3.42 -6.67
CA ASN A 36 -17.31 -3.27 -5.74
C ASN A 36 -16.70 -1.87 -5.80
N ARG A 37 -16.37 -1.36 -4.62
CA ARG A 37 -15.77 -0.05 -4.39
C ARG A 37 -14.49 -0.18 -3.58
N CYS A 38 -13.47 0.59 -3.93
CA CYS A 38 -12.23 0.70 -3.17
C CYS A 38 -11.91 2.17 -2.92
N LEU A 39 -12.01 2.59 -1.66
CA LEU A 39 -11.69 3.94 -1.21
C LEU A 39 -10.18 4.05 -1.00
N LEU A 40 -9.60 5.13 -1.49
CA LEU A 40 -8.15 5.38 -1.49
C LEU A 40 -7.84 6.67 -0.70
N PRO A 41 -7.95 6.65 0.64
CA PRO A 41 -7.53 7.78 1.47
C PRO A 41 -6.02 8.00 1.41
N LEU A 42 -5.60 9.27 1.55
CA LEU A 42 -4.20 9.67 1.64
C LEU A 42 -3.77 10.02 3.07
N THR A 43 -4.74 10.25 3.96
CA THR A 43 -4.50 10.67 5.35
C THR A 43 -5.29 9.82 6.35
N LEU A 44 -4.86 9.86 7.61
CA LEU A 44 -5.59 9.19 8.71
C LEU A 44 -7.00 9.76 8.92
N ASP A 45 -7.19 11.06 8.73
CA ASP A 45 -8.50 11.69 8.86
C ASP A 45 -9.48 11.21 7.78
N GLU A 46 -9.01 11.10 6.54
CA GLU A 46 -9.81 10.55 5.44
C GLU A 46 -10.14 9.07 5.68
N LEU A 47 -9.19 8.28 6.20
CA LEU A 47 -9.43 6.91 6.61
C LEU A 47 -10.50 6.84 7.71
N ALA A 48 -10.36 7.63 8.77
CA ALA A 48 -11.30 7.63 9.89
C ALA A 48 -12.71 7.99 9.44
N ARG A 49 -12.85 9.01 8.58
CA ARG A 49 -14.14 9.41 8.00
C ARG A 49 -14.73 8.31 7.10
N ALA A 50 -13.91 7.73 6.22
CA ALA A 50 -14.33 6.65 5.32
C ALA A 50 -14.78 5.41 6.10
N TYR A 51 -14.05 5.04 7.14
CA TYR A 51 -14.35 3.87 7.96
C TYR A 51 -15.57 4.10 8.86
N ALA A 52 -15.75 5.31 9.40
CA ALA A 52 -16.96 5.68 10.13
C ALA A 52 -18.22 5.65 9.25
N ALA A 53 -18.11 6.07 7.98
CA ALA A 53 -19.20 6.01 7.02
C ALA A 53 -19.49 4.58 6.52
N HIS A 54 -18.48 3.71 6.51
CA HIS A 54 -18.56 2.34 6.01
C HIS A 54 -17.91 1.36 6.98
N PRO A 55 -18.50 1.12 8.17
CA PRO A 55 -17.89 0.27 9.21
C PRO A 55 -17.72 -1.20 8.78
N GLN A 56 -18.50 -1.66 7.81
CA GLN A 56 -18.38 -2.98 7.19
C GLN A 56 -17.26 -3.09 6.15
N ALA A 57 -16.65 -1.96 5.76
CA ALA A 57 -15.61 -1.96 4.75
C ALA A 57 -14.38 -2.74 5.22
N ARG A 58 -13.78 -3.49 4.30
CA ARG A 58 -12.59 -4.30 4.58
C ARG A 58 -11.34 -3.44 4.38
N LEU A 59 -10.52 -3.33 5.42
CA LEU A 59 -9.26 -2.59 5.34
C LEU A 59 -8.23 -3.39 4.55
N LEU A 60 -7.67 -2.80 3.49
CA LEU A 60 -6.74 -3.43 2.57
C LEU A 60 -5.34 -2.81 2.73
N ALA A 61 -4.42 -3.56 3.34
CA ALA A 61 -2.99 -3.24 3.35
C ALA A 61 -2.26 -3.98 2.20
N GLY A 62 -1.42 -4.98 2.51
CA GLY A 62 -0.74 -5.80 1.49
C GLY A 62 -1.68 -6.77 0.74
N GLY A 63 -2.86 -7.07 1.29
CA GLY A 63 -3.88 -7.91 0.66
C GLY A 63 -3.61 -9.42 0.69
N THR A 64 -2.53 -9.86 1.35
CA THR A 64 -2.13 -11.28 1.42
C THR A 64 -3.22 -12.20 1.95
N ASP A 65 -3.94 -11.78 3.00
CA ASP A 65 -5.01 -12.59 3.59
C ASP A 65 -6.36 -12.37 2.89
N LEU A 66 -6.70 -11.12 2.57
CA LEU A 66 -7.96 -10.79 1.90
C LEU A 66 -8.08 -11.43 0.51
N ALA A 67 -6.96 -11.58 -0.20
CA ALA A 67 -6.94 -12.25 -1.50
C ALA A 67 -7.38 -13.72 -1.38
N LEU A 68 -7.09 -14.40 -0.27
CA LEU A 68 -7.54 -15.78 -0.03
C LEU A 68 -9.05 -15.86 0.23
N GLU A 69 -9.65 -14.84 0.86
CA GLU A 69 -11.11 -14.79 1.02
C GLU A 69 -11.84 -14.76 -0.33
N VAL A 70 -11.28 -14.04 -1.31
CA VAL A 70 -11.84 -13.99 -2.67
C VAL A 70 -11.53 -15.27 -3.44
N THR A 71 -10.25 -15.65 -3.51
CA THR A 71 -9.78 -16.72 -4.40
C THR A 71 -10.10 -18.12 -3.89
N GLN A 72 -10.13 -18.34 -2.57
CA GLN A 72 -10.36 -19.65 -1.97
C GLN A 72 -11.76 -19.76 -1.36
N LEU A 73 -12.23 -18.71 -0.67
CA LEU A 73 -13.53 -18.74 0.02
C LEU A 73 -14.67 -18.17 -0.81
N HIS A 74 -14.41 -17.69 -2.03
CA HIS A 74 -15.40 -17.11 -2.96
C HIS A 74 -16.25 -16.00 -2.29
N ARG A 75 -15.65 -15.24 -1.38
CA ARG A 75 -16.31 -14.13 -0.69
C ARG A 75 -16.21 -12.86 -1.52
N SER A 76 -17.29 -12.08 -1.55
CA SER A 76 -17.28 -10.74 -2.12
C SER A 76 -16.70 -9.74 -1.12
N LEU A 77 -16.08 -8.68 -1.65
CA LEU A 77 -15.57 -7.54 -0.89
C LEU A 77 -16.19 -6.24 -1.47
N PRO A 78 -17.47 -5.94 -1.15
CA PRO A 78 -18.20 -4.86 -1.82
C PRO A 78 -17.61 -3.47 -1.57
N VAL A 79 -17.05 -3.24 -0.37
CA VAL A 79 -16.36 -1.99 -0.03
C VAL A 79 -15.04 -2.31 0.64
N MET A 80 -13.98 -1.76 0.09
CA MET A 80 -12.63 -1.81 0.67
C MET A 80 -12.10 -0.40 0.92
N ILE A 81 -11.20 -0.28 1.89
CA ILE A 81 -10.43 0.95 2.13
C ILE A 81 -8.95 0.60 2.06
N ALA A 82 -8.25 1.11 1.05
CA ALA A 82 -6.83 0.84 0.89
C ALA A 82 -6.00 1.74 1.81
N LEU A 83 -5.13 1.13 2.60
CA LEU A 83 -4.23 1.82 3.53
C LEU A 83 -2.90 2.21 2.86
N GLY A 84 -2.65 1.68 1.66
CA GLY A 84 -1.36 1.75 0.98
C GLY A 84 -0.91 3.15 0.54
N GLN A 85 -1.74 4.18 0.62
CA GLN A 85 -1.36 5.56 0.27
C GLN A 85 -1.22 6.48 1.49
N ILE A 86 -1.57 6.00 2.68
CA ILE A 86 -1.48 6.78 3.93
C ILE A 86 -0.04 6.72 4.44
N ALA A 87 0.69 7.82 4.31
CA ALA A 87 2.12 7.88 4.64
C ALA A 87 2.37 7.64 6.14
N GLU A 88 1.48 8.12 7.00
CA GLU A 88 1.54 8.00 8.45
C GLU A 88 1.52 6.54 8.92
N LEU A 89 0.78 5.66 8.23
CA LEU A 89 0.69 4.24 8.58
C LEU A 89 1.93 3.43 8.16
N LYS A 90 2.87 4.02 7.42
CA LYS A 90 4.07 3.35 6.91
C LYS A 90 5.34 3.79 7.62
N ARG A 91 5.21 4.50 8.73
CA ARG A 91 6.36 5.03 9.48
C ARG A 91 6.85 4.02 10.51
N ILE A 92 8.15 4.07 10.75
CA ILE A 92 8.79 3.40 11.87
C ILE A 92 9.49 4.53 12.64
N GLU A 93 9.11 4.72 13.90
CA GLU A 93 9.65 5.78 14.75
C GLU A 93 10.34 5.17 15.99
N ARG A 94 11.57 5.62 16.25
CA ARG A 94 12.37 5.16 17.38
C ARG A 94 12.29 6.15 18.52
N PHE A 95 12.00 5.64 19.71
CA PHE A 95 12.03 6.39 20.96
C PHE A 95 13.03 5.76 21.92
N ALA A 96 13.28 6.41 23.05
CA ALA A 96 14.26 5.94 24.03
C ALA A 96 13.90 4.58 24.65
N ASP A 97 12.61 4.24 24.72
CA ASP A 97 12.08 3.08 25.43
C ASP A 97 11.28 2.11 24.55
N ARG A 98 11.01 2.47 23.29
CA ARG A 98 10.13 1.72 22.39
C ARG A 98 10.39 2.00 20.92
N LEU A 99 9.89 1.09 20.09
CA LEU A 99 9.74 1.26 18.66
C LEU A 99 8.26 1.39 18.34
N GLU A 100 7.86 2.44 17.63
CA GLU A 100 6.51 2.57 17.09
C GLU A 100 6.53 2.16 15.61
N VAL A 101 5.67 1.21 15.26
CA VAL A 101 5.58 0.64 13.93
C VAL A 101 4.19 0.90 13.38
N GLY A 102 4.10 1.63 12.29
CA GLY A 102 2.85 1.89 11.60
C GLY A 102 2.22 0.59 11.07
N ALA A 103 0.89 0.51 11.13
CA ALA A 103 0.14 -0.70 10.79
C ALA A 103 0.26 -1.15 9.32
N ALA A 104 0.76 -0.29 8.42
CA ALA A 104 0.96 -0.58 7.01
C ALA A 104 2.45 -0.67 6.61
N VAL A 105 3.37 -0.69 7.58
CA VAL A 105 4.79 -1.01 7.34
C VAL A 105 4.89 -2.44 6.79
N THR A 106 5.73 -2.64 5.77
CA THR A 106 5.90 -3.97 5.19
C THR A 106 6.80 -4.83 6.06
N LEU A 107 6.63 -6.16 5.98
CA LEU A 107 7.49 -7.10 6.70
C LEU A 107 8.97 -6.93 6.33
N VAL A 108 9.26 -6.60 5.06
CA VAL A 108 10.63 -6.37 4.57
C VAL A 108 11.23 -5.12 5.20
N ASP A 109 10.47 -4.02 5.27
CA ASP A 109 10.96 -2.75 5.82
C ASP A 109 11.22 -2.84 7.34
N ILE A 110 10.34 -3.52 8.09
CA ILE A 110 10.51 -3.65 9.54
C ILE A 110 11.64 -4.62 9.91
N TYR A 111 11.89 -5.65 9.11
CA TYR A 111 12.92 -6.65 9.39
C TYR A 111 14.31 -6.02 9.55
N GLN A 112 14.66 -5.06 8.69
CA GLN A 112 15.94 -4.35 8.78
C GLN A 112 16.09 -3.56 10.09
N THR A 113 14.99 -2.98 10.57
CA THR A 113 14.98 -2.23 11.84
C THR A 113 15.08 -3.19 13.03
N LEU A 114 14.29 -4.26 13.02
CA LEU A 114 14.27 -5.24 14.11
C LEU A 114 15.61 -5.94 14.26
N ASN A 115 16.23 -6.38 13.16
CA ASN A 115 17.53 -7.05 13.22
C ASN A 115 18.65 -6.16 13.80
N ALA A 116 18.51 -4.83 13.75
CA ALA A 116 19.46 -3.91 14.36
C ALA A 116 19.23 -3.73 15.87
N GLU A 117 17.98 -3.76 16.34
CA GLU A 117 17.60 -3.57 17.75
C GLU A 117 17.59 -4.91 18.54
N TYR A 118 17.22 -5.99 17.87
CA TYR A 118 17.03 -7.34 18.40
C TYR A 118 17.66 -8.36 17.43
N PRO A 119 18.99 -8.53 17.45
CA PRO A 119 19.65 -9.54 16.63
C PRO A 119 19.32 -10.96 17.13
N ASP A 120 19.22 -11.90 16.19
CA ASP A 120 19.09 -13.34 16.46
C ASP A 120 20.33 -13.94 17.16
#